data_AF-A0A2N6BMB3-F1
#
_entry.id   AF-A0A2N6BMB3-F1
#
_cell.length_a   1.000
_cell.length_b   1.000
_cell.length_c   1.000
_cell.angle_alpha   90.00
_cell.angle_beta   90.00
_cell.angle_gamma   90.00
#
_symmetry.space_group_name_H-M   'P 1'
#
loop_
_entity.id
_entity.type
_entity.pdbx_description
1 polymer ?
#
loop_
_entity_poly.entity_id
_entity_poly.type
_entity_poly.pdbx_seq_one_letter_code
_entity_poly.pdbx_strand_id
1 'polypeptide(L)'
;MSVKILVTVEDTEVSKAAEDACACLAKFVGAEVTLFHTTDTSGVKYKNLADNLLDSIRVSARNTAHRFLTVRSEAMAKRSGVLPRIVSVEGDPAECVIKEAKRGYDLVVMGTEVHSDLRYMFLGSVSNSLIKESPVPVVVIKKNGPNLSQCIDGKPVKALVAVDDSNASRRCVEALAKLAIPNAFKITLVHVMSKEFPTSKDPEATLDRNEKRLTLAGYTPDTILAEGDPGRVIAEICEVEGFEMIIAGKSRGSELRETPAMAVGHYLYHHSKAHQMIVP
;
A
#
# COMPACT_ATOMS: atom_id res chain seq x y z
N MET A 1 14.29 5.70 -15.02
CA MET A 1 14.69 4.50 -14.24
C MET A 1 13.47 3.62 -14.11
N SER A 2 13.62 2.30 -14.08
CA SER A 2 12.50 1.39 -13.81
C SER A 2 12.09 1.48 -12.34
N VAL A 3 10.79 1.48 -12.06
CA VAL A 3 10.21 1.47 -10.71
C VAL A 3 10.50 0.11 -10.06
N LYS A 4 10.94 0.11 -8.80
CA LYS A 4 11.21 -1.14 -8.05
C LYS A 4 10.12 -1.42 -7.03
N ILE A 5 9.39 -2.52 -7.19
CA ILE A 5 8.27 -2.90 -6.32
C ILE A 5 8.63 -4.13 -5.49
N LEU A 6 8.47 -4.02 -4.17
CA LEU A 6 8.58 -5.13 -3.23
C LEU A 6 7.18 -5.65 -2.88
N VAL A 7 6.86 -6.90 -3.20
CA VAL A 7 5.56 -7.51 -2.90
C VAL A 7 5.73 -8.56 -1.82
N THR A 8 5.03 -8.43 -0.71
CA THR A 8 5.01 -9.48 0.32
C THR A 8 4.14 -10.65 -0.15
N VAL A 9 4.62 -11.87 0.01
CA VAL A 9 3.90 -13.08 -0.43
C VAL A 9 3.66 -14.04 0.72
N GLU A 10 2.41 -14.41 0.89
CA GLU A 10 1.92 -15.44 1.81
C GLU A 10 1.00 -16.43 1.09
N ASP A 11 0.77 -17.62 1.65
CA ASP A 11 -0.19 -18.59 1.11
C ASP A 11 -1.63 -18.23 1.50
N THR A 12 -2.08 -17.05 1.07
CA THR A 12 -3.42 -16.52 1.36
C THR A 12 -4.02 -15.84 0.12
N GLU A 13 -5.34 -15.88 -0.03
CA GLU A 13 -6.02 -15.22 -1.16
C GLU A 13 -5.77 -13.70 -1.22
N VAL A 14 -5.64 -13.04 -0.06
CA VAL A 14 -5.34 -11.60 -0.04
C VAL A 14 -3.91 -11.28 -0.50
N SER A 15 -2.95 -12.15 -0.21
CA SER A 15 -1.62 -12.07 -0.83
C SER A 15 -1.73 -12.22 -2.34
N LYS A 16 -2.59 -13.13 -2.81
CA LYS A 16 -2.76 -13.32 -4.25
C LYS A 16 -3.30 -12.07 -4.94
N ALA A 17 -4.28 -11.42 -4.34
CA ALA A 17 -4.80 -10.14 -4.81
C ALA A 17 -3.73 -9.04 -4.81
N ALA A 18 -2.83 -9.03 -3.82
CA ALA A 18 -1.72 -8.09 -3.76
C ALA A 18 -0.71 -8.28 -4.90
N GLU A 19 -0.40 -9.53 -5.20
CA GLU A 19 0.44 -9.88 -6.34
C GLU A 19 -0.25 -9.54 -7.67
N ASP A 20 -1.56 -9.72 -7.79
CA ASP A 20 -2.31 -9.34 -9.00
C ASP A 20 -2.34 -7.82 -9.21
N ALA A 21 -2.55 -7.05 -8.14
CA ALA A 21 -2.44 -5.59 -8.18
C ALA A 21 -1.02 -5.15 -8.59
N CYS A 22 0.02 -5.77 -8.03
CA CYS A 22 1.40 -5.48 -8.43
C CYS A 22 1.68 -5.87 -9.88
N ALA A 23 1.20 -7.02 -10.34
CA ALA A 23 1.38 -7.48 -11.71
C ALA A 23 0.81 -6.46 -12.70
N CYS A 24 -0.34 -5.88 -12.37
CA CYS A 24 -0.90 -4.78 -13.13
C CYS A 24 0.00 -3.54 -13.15
N LEU A 25 0.39 -3.02 -11.97
CA LEU A 25 1.27 -1.85 -11.88
C LEU A 25 2.56 -2.08 -12.66
N ALA A 26 3.16 -3.26 -12.55
CA ALA A 26 4.40 -3.61 -13.22
C ALA A 26 4.29 -3.59 -14.74
N LYS A 27 3.15 -4.03 -15.30
CA LYS A 27 2.89 -4.05 -16.75
C LYS A 27 2.91 -2.64 -17.36
N PHE A 28 2.33 -1.65 -16.68
CA PHE A 28 2.25 -0.28 -17.21
C PHE A 28 3.58 0.46 -17.22
N VAL A 29 4.54 0.04 -16.39
CA VAL A 29 5.66 0.88 -15.98
C VAL A 29 7.01 0.20 -16.21
N GLY A 30 6.97 -1.06 -16.70
CA GLY A 30 8.14 -1.90 -16.85
C GLY A 30 8.88 -2.09 -15.52
N ALA A 31 8.14 -2.23 -14.41
CA ALA A 31 8.73 -2.31 -13.07
C ALA A 31 9.59 -3.56 -12.89
N GLU A 32 10.64 -3.42 -12.09
CA GLU A 32 11.30 -4.56 -11.47
C GLU A 32 10.50 -4.99 -10.24
N VAL A 33 10.00 -6.22 -10.24
CA VAL A 33 9.21 -6.77 -9.13
C VAL A 33 10.04 -7.77 -8.33
N THR A 34 9.96 -7.70 -7.01
CA THR A 34 10.49 -8.70 -6.09
C THR A 34 9.36 -9.31 -5.28
N LEU A 35 9.18 -10.63 -5.39
CA LEU A 35 8.36 -11.42 -4.47
C LEU A 35 9.18 -11.71 -3.21
N PHE A 36 8.69 -11.23 -2.08
CA PHE A 36 9.38 -11.32 -0.80
C PHE A 36 8.56 -12.12 0.20
N HIS A 37 9.17 -13.16 0.76
CA HIS A 37 8.55 -14.01 1.76
C HIS A 37 9.44 -14.18 2.98
N THR A 38 8.82 -14.22 4.15
CA THR A 38 9.52 -14.38 5.42
C THR A 38 9.08 -15.67 6.07
N THR A 39 10.03 -16.55 6.39
CA THR A 39 9.77 -17.72 7.21
C THR A 39 10.07 -17.39 8.67
N ASP A 40 9.05 -17.37 9.52
CA ASP A 40 9.26 -17.20 10.96
C ASP A 40 9.38 -18.57 11.65
N THR A 41 10.60 -18.90 12.10
CA THR A 41 10.89 -20.10 12.89
C THR A 41 11.12 -19.77 14.38
N SER A 42 10.90 -18.52 14.80
CA SER A 42 11.12 -18.08 16.18
C SER A 42 10.30 -18.90 17.19
N GLY A 43 9.04 -19.21 16.86
CA GLY A 43 8.16 -20.09 17.63
C GLY A 43 8.70 -21.51 17.87
N VAL A 44 9.61 -21.97 16.99
CA VAL A 44 10.27 -23.27 17.09
C VAL A 44 11.44 -23.22 18.07
N LYS A 45 12.16 -22.08 18.15
CA LYS A 45 13.24 -21.86 19.14
C LYS A 45 12.73 -21.92 20.58
N TYR A 46 11.51 -21.44 20.84
CA TYR A 46 10.89 -21.50 22.18
C TYR A 46 10.62 -22.93 22.68
N LYS A 47 10.69 -23.95 21.82
CA LYS A 47 10.39 -25.35 22.18
C LYS A 47 11.61 -26.20 22.54
N ASN A 48 12.81 -25.61 22.71
CA ASN A 48 14.05 -26.32 23.07
C ASN A 48 14.30 -27.59 22.23
N LEU A 49 14.09 -27.51 20.91
CA LEU A 49 14.32 -28.62 20.00
C LEU A 49 15.83 -28.81 19.75
N ALA A 50 16.27 -30.05 19.53
CA ALA A 50 17.65 -30.34 19.15
C ALA A 50 18.02 -29.61 17.83
N ASP A 51 19.25 -29.11 17.73
CA ASP A 51 19.72 -28.29 16.60
C ASP A 51 19.50 -28.97 15.23
N ASN A 52 19.76 -30.28 15.13
CA ASN A 52 19.54 -31.05 13.91
C ASN A 52 18.06 -31.06 13.45
N LEU A 53 17.12 -31.05 14.41
CA LEU A 53 15.69 -30.99 14.12
C LEU A 53 15.29 -29.57 13.68
N LEU A 54 15.84 -28.53 14.32
CA LEU A 54 15.64 -27.14 13.90
C LEU A 54 16.12 -26.90 12.46
N ASP A 55 17.29 -27.43 12.11
CA ASP A 55 17.84 -27.32 10.75
C ASP A 55 16.98 -28.04 9.73
N SER A 56 16.48 -29.23 10.05
CA SER A 56 15.55 -29.95 9.16
C SER A 56 14.24 -29.18 8.94
N ILE A 57 13.71 -28.53 9.98
CA ILE A 57 12.51 -27.69 9.89
C ILE A 57 12.78 -26.48 8.99
N ARG A 58 13.92 -25.81 9.15
CA ARG A 58 14.34 -24.68 8.31
C ARG A 58 14.49 -25.07 6.85
N VAL A 59 15.15 -26.18 6.57
CA VAL A 59 15.32 -26.69 5.20
C VAL A 59 13.95 -27.00 4.58
N SER A 60 13.06 -27.66 5.33
CA SER A 60 11.70 -27.98 4.87
C SER A 60 10.87 -26.72 4.60
N ALA A 61 10.90 -25.74 5.50
CA ALA A 61 10.22 -24.45 5.35
C ALA A 61 10.73 -23.70 4.12
N ARG A 62 12.05 -23.63 3.93
CA ARG A 62 12.68 -22.99 2.77
C ARG A 62 12.31 -23.69 1.45
N ASN A 63 12.32 -25.01 1.41
CA ASN A 63 11.95 -25.77 0.21
C ASN A 63 10.48 -25.58 -0.16
N THR A 64 9.60 -25.58 0.85
CA THR A 64 8.18 -25.30 0.69
C THR A 64 7.97 -23.87 0.17
N ALA A 65 8.66 -22.91 0.78
CA ALA A 65 8.63 -21.51 0.37
C ALA A 65 9.06 -21.32 -1.09
N HIS A 66 10.21 -21.87 -1.46
CA HIS A 66 10.74 -21.81 -2.81
C HIS A 66 9.75 -22.38 -3.84
N ARG A 67 9.14 -23.53 -3.53
CA ARG A 67 8.19 -24.18 -4.45
C ARG A 67 6.96 -23.31 -4.70
N PHE A 68 6.32 -22.77 -3.66
CA PHE A 68 5.14 -21.93 -3.87
C PHE A 68 5.53 -20.61 -4.53
N LEU A 69 6.63 -19.97 -4.13
CA LEU A 69 7.11 -18.71 -4.73
C LEU A 69 7.42 -18.86 -6.22
N THR A 70 7.96 -20.01 -6.63
CA THR A 70 8.20 -20.31 -8.05
C THR A 70 6.89 -20.32 -8.82
N VAL A 71 5.86 -21.01 -8.31
CA VAL A 71 4.51 -21.03 -8.92
C VAL A 71 3.91 -19.62 -8.99
N ARG A 72 4.03 -18.83 -7.92
CA ARG A 72 3.54 -17.44 -7.88
C ARG A 72 4.25 -16.56 -8.90
N SER A 73 5.58 -16.67 -8.99
CA SER A 73 6.43 -15.96 -9.95
C SER A 73 6.05 -16.27 -11.40
N GLU A 74 5.93 -17.55 -11.75
CA GLU A 74 5.50 -17.97 -13.09
C GLU A 74 4.09 -17.46 -13.43
N ALA A 75 3.18 -17.50 -12.46
CA ALA A 75 1.83 -17.02 -12.66
C ALA A 75 1.81 -15.50 -12.90
N MET A 76 2.58 -14.72 -12.15
CA MET A 76 2.76 -13.28 -12.38
C MET A 76 3.34 -13.02 -13.77
N ALA A 77 4.43 -13.72 -14.13
CA ALA A 77 5.09 -13.56 -15.42
C ALA A 77 4.15 -13.81 -16.61
N LYS A 78 3.30 -14.85 -16.52
CA LYS A 78 2.28 -15.13 -17.54
C LYS A 78 1.23 -14.02 -17.68
N ARG A 79 0.89 -13.33 -16.58
CA ARG A 79 -0.14 -12.28 -16.57
C ARG A 79 0.39 -10.90 -16.99
N SER A 80 1.55 -10.51 -16.48
CA SER A 80 2.10 -9.16 -16.69
C SER A 80 3.22 -9.08 -17.72
N GLY A 81 3.81 -10.20 -18.11
CA GLY A 81 5.06 -10.24 -18.89
C GLY A 81 6.32 -9.92 -18.06
N VAL A 82 6.18 -9.71 -16.74
CA VAL A 82 7.28 -9.39 -15.83
C VAL A 82 7.64 -10.61 -15.02
N LEU A 83 8.88 -11.11 -15.17
CA LEU A 83 9.42 -12.18 -14.33
C LEU A 83 9.96 -11.59 -13.03
N PRO A 84 9.32 -11.81 -11.87
CA PRO A 84 9.79 -11.22 -10.63
C PRO A 84 11.03 -11.94 -10.09
N ARG A 85 11.86 -11.20 -9.35
CA ARG A 85 12.89 -11.77 -8.48
C ARG A 85 12.23 -12.42 -7.28
N ILE A 86 12.73 -13.58 -6.84
CA ILE A 86 12.29 -14.22 -5.60
C ILE A 86 13.32 -13.96 -4.50
N VAL A 87 12.86 -13.48 -3.35
CA VAL A 87 13.66 -13.32 -2.12
C VAL A 87 12.90 -13.97 -0.97
N SER A 88 13.58 -14.86 -0.24
CA SER A 88 13.04 -15.48 0.96
C SER A 88 14.07 -15.44 2.09
N VAL A 89 13.65 -14.98 3.27
CA VAL A 89 14.51 -14.78 4.44
C VAL A 89 13.86 -15.34 5.71
N GLU A 90 14.68 -15.64 6.73
CA GLU A 90 14.20 -16.04 8.06
C GLU A 90 14.26 -14.83 9.01
N GLY A 91 13.18 -14.60 9.77
CA GLY A 91 13.11 -13.53 10.76
C GLY A 91 11.70 -13.01 11.01
N ASP A 92 11.59 -11.94 11.81
CA ASP A 92 10.33 -11.21 11.99
C ASP A 92 9.88 -10.61 10.64
N PRO A 93 8.63 -10.85 10.20
CA PRO A 93 8.16 -10.38 8.90
C PRO A 93 8.27 -8.87 8.70
N ALA A 94 7.89 -8.07 9.72
CA ALA A 94 7.87 -6.62 9.59
C ALA A 94 9.29 -6.06 9.48
N GLU A 95 10.18 -6.47 10.37
CA GLU A 95 11.59 -6.04 10.35
C GLU A 95 12.27 -6.41 9.03
N CYS A 96 12.03 -7.63 8.54
CA CYS A 96 12.59 -8.12 7.29
C CYS A 96 12.12 -7.30 6.08
N VAL A 97 10.81 -7.02 5.98
CA VAL A 97 10.27 -6.22 4.86
C VAL A 97 10.77 -4.78 4.94
N ILE A 98 10.78 -4.14 6.11
CA ILE A 98 11.30 -2.77 6.28
C ILE A 98 12.77 -2.69 5.91
N LYS A 99 13.57 -3.68 6.33
CA LYS A 99 15.00 -3.75 5.98
C LYS A 99 15.21 -3.93 4.49
N GLU A 100 14.44 -4.79 3.83
CA GLU A 100 14.53 -4.99 2.39
C GLU A 100 14.09 -3.73 1.62
N ALA A 101 12.99 -3.08 2.03
CA ALA A 101 12.50 -1.84 1.42
C ALA A 101 13.55 -0.71 1.37
N LYS A 102 14.47 -0.66 2.35
CA LYS A 102 15.59 0.30 2.39
C LYS A 102 16.63 0.09 1.28
N ARG A 103 16.60 -1.02 0.56
CA ARG A 103 17.58 -1.37 -0.50
C ARG A 103 17.28 -0.72 -1.86
N GLY A 104 16.55 0.39 -1.86
CA GLY A 104 16.25 1.18 -3.06
C GLY A 104 15.00 0.74 -3.81
N TYR A 105 13.99 0.23 -3.10
CA TYR A 105 12.66 0.06 -3.66
C TYR A 105 11.93 1.41 -3.72
N ASP A 106 10.89 1.51 -4.53
CA ASP A 106 10.04 2.70 -4.66
C ASP A 106 8.65 2.49 -4.04
N LEU A 107 8.24 1.23 -3.86
CA LEU A 107 6.91 0.84 -3.40
C LEU A 107 6.93 -0.51 -2.70
N VAL A 108 6.19 -0.66 -1.61
CA VAL A 108 5.84 -1.95 -1.01
C VAL A 108 4.37 -2.24 -1.30
N VAL A 109 4.04 -3.46 -1.72
CA VAL A 109 2.66 -3.93 -1.90
C VAL A 109 2.44 -5.14 -1.01
N MET A 110 1.37 -5.12 -0.22
CA MET A 110 1.05 -6.23 0.68
C MET A 110 -0.46 -6.48 0.77
N GLY A 111 -0.81 -7.75 0.99
CA GLY A 111 -2.17 -8.13 1.39
C GLY A 111 -2.36 -7.96 2.89
N THR A 112 -3.57 -7.58 3.32
CA THR A 112 -3.97 -7.59 4.73
C THR A 112 -5.32 -8.24 4.91
N GLU A 113 -5.41 -9.16 5.86
CA GLU A 113 -6.71 -9.65 6.32
C GLU A 113 -7.34 -8.61 7.25
N VAL A 114 -8.49 -8.08 6.85
CA VAL A 114 -9.33 -7.28 7.75
C VAL A 114 -10.15 -8.27 8.55
N HIS A 115 -9.81 -8.45 9.84
CA HIS A 115 -10.61 -9.26 10.73
C HIS A 115 -11.85 -8.44 11.11
N SER A 116 -13.01 -8.79 10.57
CA SER A 116 -14.29 -8.08 10.80
C SER A 116 -14.71 -8.05 12.27
N ASP A 117 -14.29 -9.03 13.06
CA ASP A 117 -14.87 -9.30 14.38
C ASP A 117 -14.10 -8.63 15.53
N LEU A 118 -12.94 -8.04 15.22
CA LEU A 118 -12.08 -7.38 16.19
C LEU A 118 -12.02 -5.89 15.87
N ARG A 119 -13.14 -5.20 16.14
CA ARG A 119 -13.36 -3.74 15.99
C ARG A 119 -12.30 -2.85 16.65
N TYR A 120 -11.38 -3.44 17.42
CA TYR A 120 -10.33 -2.76 18.19
C TYR A 120 -8.91 -3.26 17.86
N MET A 121 -8.75 -4.27 17.00
CA MET A 121 -7.41 -4.65 16.55
C MET A 121 -7.01 -3.80 15.36
N PHE A 122 -5.87 -3.13 15.57
CA PHE A 122 -5.08 -2.47 14.55
C PHE A 122 -4.95 -3.37 13.31
N LEU A 123 -4.69 -2.74 12.16
CA LEU A 123 -3.92 -3.32 11.05
C LEU A 123 -3.09 -4.53 11.52
N GLY A 124 -3.11 -5.64 10.77
CA GLY A 124 -2.28 -6.81 11.10
C GLY A 124 -0.86 -6.38 11.48
N SER A 125 -0.22 -7.05 12.45
CA SER A 125 1.03 -6.59 13.08
C SER A 125 2.07 -6.09 12.06
N VAL A 126 2.22 -6.81 10.95
CA VAL A 126 3.11 -6.46 9.83
C VAL A 126 2.70 -5.18 9.12
N SER A 127 1.42 -5.03 8.74
CA SER A 127 0.95 -3.82 8.02
C SER A 127 1.00 -2.59 8.91
N ASN A 128 0.72 -2.72 10.21
CA ASN A 128 0.86 -1.63 11.16
C ASN A 128 2.32 -1.15 11.29
N SER A 129 3.27 -2.09 11.41
CA SER A 129 4.69 -1.77 11.47
C SER A 129 5.19 -1.12 10.18
N LEU A 130 4.78 -1.64 9.01
CA LEU A 130 5.15 -1.06 7.73
C LEU A 130 4.60 0.35 7.53
N ILE A 131 3.32 0.59 7.87
CA ILE A 131 2.74 1.93 7.82
C ILE A 131 3.51 2.91 8.73
N LYS A 132 4.02 2.42 9.87
CA LYS A 132 4.78 3.26 10.81
C LYS A 132 6.21 3.52 10.35
N GLU A 133 6.89 2.55 9.75
CA GLU A 133 8.35 2.56 9.64
C GLU A 133 8.91 2.38 8.22
N SER A 134 8.05 2.10 7.24
CA SER A 134 8.50 1.92 5.86
C SER A 134 9.19 3.20 5.34
N PRO A 135 10.34 3.07 4.65
CA PRO A 135 11.01 4.21 4.01
C PRO A 135 10.33 4.65 2.71
N VAL A 136 9.39 3.85 2.20
CA VAL A 136 8.72 4.03 0.90
C VAL A 136 7.21 3.87 1.05
N PRO A 137 6.40 4.37 0.11
CA PRO A 137 4.97 4.14 0.12
C PRO A 137 4.59 2.66 0.25
N VAL A 138 3.51 2.39 0.99
CA VAL A 138 2.98 1.04 1.25
C VAL A 138 1.56 0.95 0.72
N VAL A 139 1.33 0.07 -0.25
CA VAL A 139 0.01 -0.29 -0.75
C VAL A 139 -0.50 -1.50 0.03
N VAL A 140 -1.66 -1.31 0.65
CA VAL A 140 -2.36 -2.28 1.47
C VAL A 140 -3.60 -2.75 0.72
N ILE A 141 -3.53 -3.97 0.22
CA ILE A 141 -4.62 -4.66 -0.47
C ILE A 141 -5.48 -5.39 0.55
N LYS A 142 -6.78 -5.06 0.53
CA LYS A 142 -7.77 -5.52 1.50
C LYS A 142 -8.49 -6.74 0.93
N LYS A 143 -8.69 -7.77 1.75
CA LYS A 143 -9.36 -9.03 1.36
C LYS A 143 -10.69 -8.85 0.63
N ASN A 144 -11.51 -7.89 1.07
CA ASN A 144 -12.84 -7.61 0.51
C ASN A 144 -12.88 -6.30 -0.28
N GLY A 145 -11.73 -5.83 -0.77
CA GLY A 145 -11.66 -4.62 -1.59
C GLY A 145 -11.94 -4.87 -3.08
N PRO A 146 -11.97 -3.81 -3.89
CA PRO A 146 -12.19 -3.91 -5.33
C PRO A 146 -11.13 -4.78 -6.03
N ASN A 147 -11.49 -5.46 -7.11
CA ASN A 147 -10.54 -6.27 -7.85
C ASN A 147 -9.67 -5.39 -8.77
N LEU A 148 -8.42 -5.14 -8.35
CA LEU A 148 -7.46 -4.37 -9.15
C LEU A 148 -6.88 -5.13 -10.34
N SER A 149 -7.11 -6.43 -10.52
CA SER A 149 -6.53 -7.17 -11.66
C SER A 149 -7.05 -6.67 -13.02
N GLN A 150 -8.21 -6.01 -13.04
CA GLN A 150 -8.81 -5.41 -14.25
C GLN A 150 -7.89 -4.39 -14.94
N CYS A 151 -6.95 -3.79 -14.22
CA CYS A 151 -6.05 -2.83 -14.84
C CYS A 151 -5.04 -3.50 -15.79
N ILE A 152 -4.83 -4.81 -15.71
CA ILE A 152 -4.08 -5.58 -16.71
C ILE A 152 -4.72 -5.43 -18.11
N ASP A 153 -6.04 -5.26 -18.17
CA ASP A 153 -6.82 -5.11 -19.40
C ASP A 153 -6.90 -3.64 -19.89
N GLY A 154 -6.08 -2.75 -19.32
CA GLY A 154 -5.98 -1.35 -19.75
C GLY A 154 -6.93 -0.38 -19.03
N LYS A 155 -7.71 -0.86 -18.05
CA LYS A 155 -8.59 -0.01 -17.25
C LYS A 155 -7.82 0.61 -16.07
N PRO A 156 -7.62 1.94 -16.01
CA PRO A 156 -6.88 2.54 -14.90
C PRO A 156 -7.61 2.37 -13.56
N VAL A 157 -6.84 2.20 -12.48
CA VAL A 157 -7.36 2.15 -11.11
C VAL A 157 -7.87 3.54 -10.72
N LYS A 158 -9.13 3.64 -10.26
CA LYS A 158 -9.67 4.91 -9.75
C LYS A 158 -9.09 5.19 -8.37
N ALA A 159 -8.23 6.21 -8.27
CA ALA A 159 -7.55 6.58 -7.03
C ALA A 159 -7.99 7.96 -6.53
N LEU A 160 -8.40 8.03 -5.26
CA LEU A 160 -8.72 9.27 -4.56
C LEU A 160 -7.54 9.69 -3.69
N VAL A 161 -7.00 10.88 -3.90
CA VAL A 161 -5.86 11.42 -3.15
C VAL A 161 -6.35 12.53 -2.23
N ALA A 162 -6.28 12.29 -0.92
CA ALA A 162 -6.62 13.31 0.06
C ALA A 162 -5.49 14.35 0.15
N VAL A 163 -5.81 15.61 -0.10
CA VAL A 163 -4.83 16.71 -0.11
C VAL A 163 -5.23 17.84 0.84
N ASP A 164 -4.24 18.35 1.55
CA ASP A 164 -4.28 19.54 2.37
C ASP A 164 -2.94 20.31 2.29
N ASP A 165 -2.75 21.35 3.12
CA ASP A 165 -1.49 22.13 3.16
C ASP A 165 -0.35 21.40 3.89
N SER A 166 -0.54 20.15 4.34
CA SER A 166 0.48 19.42 5.10
C SER A 166 1.63 18.91 4.22
N ASN A 167 2.79 18.70 4.86
CA ASN A 167 3.92 18.01 4.23
C ASN A 167 3.57 16.57 3.86
N ALA A 168 2.68 15.92 4.60
CA ALA A 168 2.24 14.56 4.32
C ALA A 168 1.46 14.49 2.99
N SER A 169 0.50 15.39 2.79
CA SER A 169 -0.23 15.59 1.52
C SER A 169 0.72 15.85 0.35
N ARG A 170 1.67 16.77 0.53
CA ARG A 170 2.69 17.07 -0.49
C ARG A 170 3.49 15.84 -0.90
N ARG A 171 3.92 15.03 0.06
CA ARG A 171 4.68 13.79 -0.22
C ARG A 171 3.86 12.77 -1.01
N CYS A 172 2.54 12.71 -0.84
CA CYS A 172 1.69 11.85 -1.67
C CYS A 172 1.76 12.23 -3.14
N VAL A 173 1.60 13.52 -3.42
CA VAL A 173 1.63 14.05 -4.78
C VAL A 173 3.01 13.88 -5.41
N GLU A 174 4.08 14.11 -4.63
CA GLU A 174 5.46 13.86 -5.08
C GLU A 174 5.75 12.38 -5.32
N ALA A 175 5.25 11.47 -4.48
CA ALA A 175 5.39 10.03 -4.67
C ALA A 175 4.68 9.56 -5.95
N LEU A 176 3.46 10.03 -6.21
CA LEU A 176 2.72 9.75 -7.44
C LEU A 176 3.44 10.30 -8.67
N ALA A 177 3.89 11.55 -8.61
CA ALA A 177 4.66 12.18 -9.67
C ALA A 177 5.96 11.41 -9.97
N LYS A 178 6.64 10.89 -8.94
CA LYS A 178 7.86 10.09 -9.09
C LYS A 178 7.59 8.72 -9.71
N LEU A 179 6.48 8.07 -9.36
CA LEU A 179 6.08 6.81 -10.01
C LEU A 179 5.91 7.04 -11.52
N ALA A 180 5.28 8.16 -11.91
CA ALA A 180 5.08 8.57 -13.31
C ALA A 180 4.30 7.54 -14.14
N ILE A 181 3.14 7.13 -13.63
CA ILE A 181 2.33 6.01 -14.15
C ILE A 181 0.91 6.44 -14.52
N PRO A 182 0.73 7.48 -15.37
CA PRO A 182 -0.57 8.10 -15.62
C PRO A 182 -1.62 7.16 -16.21
N ASN A 183 -1.20 6.11 -16.92
CA ASN A 183 -2.12 5.13 -17.49
C ASN A 183 -2.60 4.07 -16.48
N ALA A 184 -1.91 3.93 -15.34
CA ALA A 184 -2.27 2.96 -14.31
C ALA A 184 -3.32 3.53 -13.33
N PHE A 185 -3.39 4.85 -13.17
CA PHE A 185 -4.29 5.51 -12.22
C PHE A 185 -5.10 6.62 -12.87
N LYS A 186 -6.43 6.56 -12.69
CA LYS A 186 -7.30 7.72 -12.83
C LYS A 186 -7.33 8.43 -11.48
N ILE A 187 -6.66 9.57 -11.38
CA ILE A 187 -6.51 10.31 -10.12
C ILE A 187 -7.64 11.33 -9.96
N THR A 188 -8.18 11.41 -8.75
CA THR A 188 -8.99 12.52 -8.30
C THR A 188 -8.38 13.07 -7.01
N LEU A 189 -8.15 14.38 -6.95
CA LEU A 189 -7.72 15.07 -5.74
C LEU A 189 -8.96 15.48 -4.93
N VAL A 190 -8.96 15.24 -3.62
CA VAL A 190 -10.02 15.71 -2.73
C VAL A 190 -9.47 16.54 -1.59
N HIS A 191 -10.07 17.71 -1.37
CA HIS A 191 -9.89 18.47 -0.14
C HIS A 191 -11.21 18.51 0.63
N VAL A 192 -11.16 18.19 1.93
CA VAL A 192 -12.32 18.30 2.82
C VAL A 192 -12.10 19.45 3.79
N MET A 193 -12.90 20.49 3.65
CA MET A 193 -12.95 21.61 4.58
C MET A 193 -13.61 21.15 5.88
N SER A 194 -12.87 21.24 6.98
CA SER A 194 -13.38 20.92 8.32
C SER A 194 -13.29 22.14 9.22
N LYS A 195 -14.41 22.47 9.89
CA LYS A 195 -14.45 23.52 10.92
C LYS A 195 -13.68 23.12 12.18
N GLU A 196 -13.69 21.83 12.49
CA GLU A 196 -13.02 21.26 13.68
C GLU A 196 -11.52 21.09 13.45
N PHE A 197 -11.13 20.75 12.22
CA PHE A 197 -9.75 20.49 11.83
C PHE A 197 -9.38 21.26 10.56
N PRO A 198 -9.26 22.60 10.60
CA PRO A 198 -8.92 23.39 9.42
C PRO A 198 -7.49 23.10 8.97
N THR A 199 -7.33 22.47 7.81
CA THR A 199 -6.01 22.05 7.25
C THR A 199 -5.58 22.83 6.02
N SER A 200 -6.38 23.79 5.55
CA SER A 200 -6.02 24.71 4.46
C SER A 200 -6.60 26.09 4.73
N LYS A 201 -5.84 27.13 4.39
CA LYS A 201 -6.34 28.52 4.39
C LYS A 201 -7.02 28.91 3.07
N ASP A 202 -6.70 28.19 2.01
CA ASP A 202 -7.19 28.39 0.65
C ASP A 202 -7.31 27.01 -0.02
N PRO A 203 -8.41 26.28 0.25
CA PRO A 203 -8.66 24.94 -0.28
C PRO A 203 -8.51 24.83 -1.80
N GLU A 204 -8.99 25.83 -2.53
CA GLU A 204 -8.94 25.90 -3.99
C GLU A 204 -7.48 26.04 -4.47
N ALA A 205 -6.69 26.93 -3.87
CA ALA A 205 -5.27 27.04 -4.20
C ALA A 205 -4.49 25.77 -3.84
N THR A 206 -4.91 25.05 -2.79
CA THR A 206 -4.32 23.76 -2.42
C THR A 206 -4.59 22.68 -3.47
N LEU A 207 -5.82 22.61 -3.99
CA LEU A 207 -6.16 21.74 -5.10
C LEU A 207 -5.37 22.11 -6.37
N ASP A 208 -5.40 23.38 -6.78
CA ASP A 208 -4.73 23.87 -8.00
C ASP A 208 -3.21 23.60 -8.00
N ARG A 209 -2.53 23.84 -6.88
CA ARG A 209 -1.08 23.55 -6.79
C ARG A 209 -0.76 22.07 -6.93
N ASN A 210 -1.59 21.19 -6.38
CA ASN A 210 -1.37 19.74 -6.43
C ASN A 210 -1.79 19.16 -7.79
N GLU A 211 -2.87 19.67 -8.38
CA GLU A 211 -3.27 19.39 -9.76
C GLU A 211 -2.11 19.71 -10.71
N LYS A 212 -1.57 20.94 -10.67
CA LYS A 212 -0.43 21.36 -11.50
C LYS A 212 0.77 20.43 -11.37
N ARG A 213 1.10 19.98 -10.15
CA ARG A 213 2.23 19.04 -9.93
C ARG A 213 2.01 17.69 -10.61
N LEU A 214 0.80 17.14 -10.51
CA LEU A 214 0.45 15.88 -11.16
C LEU A 214 0.36 16.04 -12.68
N THR A 215 -0.16 17.17 -13.17
CA THR A 215 -0.20 17.49 -14.60
C THR A 215 1.19 17.57 -15.22
N LEU A 216 2.16 18.17 -14.51
CA LEU A 216 3.56 18.16 -14.92
C LEU A 216 4.18 16.75 -14.99
N ALA A 217 3.64 15.81 -14.21
CA ALA A 217 4.03 14.40 -14.24
C ALA A 217 3.20 13.55 -15.24
N GLY A 218 2.35 14.19 -16.06
CA GLY A 218 1.58 13.55 -17.12
C GLY A 218 0.21 13.00 -16.70
N TYR A 219 -0.23 13.24 -15.47
CA TYR A 219 -1.59 12.90 -15.03
C TYR A 219 -2.60 13.97 -15.45
N THR A 220 -3.88 13.62 -15.51
CA THR A 220 -4.99 14.57 -15.69
C THR A 220 -5.99 14.41 -14.54
N PRO A 221 -5.68 14.94 -13.34
CA PRO A 221 -6.49 14.66 -12.18
C PRO A 221 -7.78 15.48 -12.17
N ASP A 222 -8.88 14.83 -11.80
CA ASP A 222 -10.11 15.54 -11.44
C ASP A 222 -9.96 16.14 -10.02
N THR A 223 -10.76 17.13 -9.64
CA THR A 223 -10.72 17.74 -8.30
C THR A 223 -12.09 17.76 -7.63
N ILE A 224 -12.13 17.46 -6.33
CA ILE A 224 -13.32 17.53 -5.48
C ILE A 224 -13.01 18.43 -4.27
N LEU A 225 -13.88 19.40 -4.03
CA LEU A 225 -13.90 20.18 -2.80
C LEU A 225 -15.17 19.82 -2.01
N ALA A 226 -15.01 19.39 -0.76
CA ALA A 226 -16.13 18.99 0.10
C ALA A 226 -16.02 19.64 1.49
N GLU A 227 -17.09 19.59 2.28
CA GLU A 227 -17.14 20.08 3.67
C GLU A 227 -17.58 18.94 4.60
N GLY A 228 -16.95 18.83 5.78
CA GLY A 228 -17.39 17.92 6.84
C GLY A 228 -16.27 17.30 7.66
N ASP A 229 -16.55 16.14 8.24
CA ASP A 229 -15.52 15.28 8.85
C ASP A 229 -14.72 14.58 7.74
N PRO A 230 -13.39 14.80 7.63
CA PRO A 230 -12.61 14.28 6.51
C PRO A 230 -12.68 12.75 6.37
N GLY A 231 -12.65 12.00 7.48
CA GLY A 231 -12.71 10.54 7.44
C GLY A 231 -14.02 10.02 6.86
N ARG A 232 -15.16 10.55 7.35
CA ARG A 232 -16.50 10.19 6.86
C ARG A 232 -16.71 10.59 5.41
N VAL A 233 -16.42 11.85 5.07
CA VAL A 233 -16.66 12.40 3.74
C VAL A 233 -15.81 11.66 2.69
N ILE A 234 -14.53 11.42 2.97
CA ILE A 234 -13.67 10.68 2.03
C ILE A 234 -14.15 9.23 1.86
N ALA A 235 -14.57 8.55 2.94
CA ALA A 235 -15.13 7.21 2.85
C ALA A 235 -16.41 7.16 2.01
N GLU A 236 -17.30 8.13 2.20
CA GLU A 236 -18.55 8.25 1.46
C GLU A 236 -18.31 8.52 -0.03
N ILE A 237 -17.47 9.49 -0.37
CA ILE A 237 -17.07 9.76 -1.77
C ILE A 237 -16.48 8.50 -2.40
N CYS A 238 -15.65 7.75 -1.67
CA CYS A 238 -15.08 6.51 -2.19
C CYS A 238 -16.14 5.48 -2.56
N GLU A 239 -17.13 5.24 -1.69
CA GLU A 239 -18.17 4.24 -1.95
C GLU A 239 -19.12 4.71 -3.07
N VAL A 240 -19.57 5.98 -3.02
CA VAL A 240 -20.55 6.53 -3.97
C VAL A 240 -19.98 6.62 -5.39
N GLU A 241 -18.75 7.12 -5.53
CA GLU A 241 -18.10 7.27 -6.84
C GLU A 241 -17.34 6.01 -7.28
N GLY A 242 -17.26 4.99 -6.44
CA GLY A 242 -16.58 3.73 -6.74
C GLY A 242 -15.07 3.91 -6.91
N PHE A 243 -14.41 4.63 -6.00
CA PHE A 243 -12.96 4.68 -5.94
C PHE A 243 -12.39 3.36 -5.40
N GLU A 244 -11.30 2.91 -6.01
CA GLU A 244 -10.70 1.61 -5.74
C GLU A 244 -9.50 1.69 -4.80
N MET A 245 -8.87 2.87 -4.75
CA MET A 245 -7.73 3.16 -3.89
C MET A 245 -7.84 4.54 -3.27
N ILE A 246 -7.47 4.65 -2.00
CA ILE A 246 -7.26 5.92 -1.30
C ILE A 246 -5.77 6.11 -1.09
N ILE A 247 -5.26 7.30 -1.39
CA ILE A 247 -3.86 7.67 -1.20
C ILE A 247 -3.79 8.78 -0.16
N ALA A 248 -3.07 8.53 0.92
CA ALA A 248 -2.97 9.45 2.04
C ALA A 248 -1.58 9.44 2.65
N GLY A 249 -1.16 10.61 3.15
CA GLY A 249 0.14 10.79 3.76
C GLY A 249 0.08 10.42 5.24
N LYS A 250 1.19 9.89 5.76
CA LYS A 250 1.34 9.69 7.20
C LYS A 250 1.73 10.99 7.89
N SER A 251 0.92 11.46 8.83
CA SER A 251 1.31 12.58 9.70
C SER A 251 2.36 12.13 10.72
N ARG A 252 3.42 12.92 10.91
CA ARG A 252 4.42 12.66 11.97
C ARG A 252 3.91 13.21 13.29
N GLY A 253 4.05 12.44 14.36
CA GLY A 253 3.57 12.78 15.72
C GLY A 253 4.16 14.06 16.36
N SER A 254 5.06 14.79 15.68
CA SER A 254 5.49 16.13 16.12
C SER A 254 4.58 17.26 15.62
N GLU A 255 3.68 16.99 14.66
CA GLU A 255 2.76 18.01 14.10
C GLU A 255 1.41 18.05 14.84
N LEU A 256 1.17 17.14 15.78
CA LEU A 256 -0.10 16.99 16.49
C LEU A 256 0.18 16.58 17.94
N ARG A 257 0.04 17.51 18.88
CA ARG A 257 -0.25 17.15 20.30
C ARG A 257 -1.41 16.17 20.25
N GLU A 258 -1.23 14.94 20.73
CA GLU A 258 -2.27 13.91 20.97
C GLU A 258 -3.68 14.30 20.47
N THR A 259 -3.85 14.36 19.15
CA THR A 259 -5.10 14.77 18.51
C THR A 259 -5.44 13.76 17.44
N PRO A 260 -6.73 13.65 17.10
CA PRO A 260 -7.28 12.46 16.48
C PRO A 260 -6.51 12.02 15.27
N ALA A 261 -5.93 12.89 14.43
CA ALA A 261 -5.23 12.70 13.14
C ALA A 261 -4.31 11.47 12.91
N MET A 262 -4.08 10.64 13.93
CA MET A 262 -4.24 9.18 13.73
C MET A 262 -5.65 8.77 13.17
N ALA A 263 -6.59 9.69 12.91
CA ALA A 263 -8.04 9.46 12.86
C ALA A 263 -8.58 9.38 11.45
N VAL A 264 -8.02 10.07 10.46
CA VAL A 264 -8.56 9.99 9.09
C VAL A 264 -8.09 8.69 8.43
N GLY A 265 -6.78 8.45 8.37
CA GLY A 265 -6.23 7.22 7.79
C GLY A 265 -6.75 5.95 8.49
N HIS A 266 -6.80 5.95 9.83
CA HIS A 266 -7.37 4.84 10.60
C HIS A 266 -8.87 4.67 10.36
N TYR A 267 -9.64 5.77 10.35
CA TYR A 267 -11.07 5.70 10.05
C TYR A 267 -11.31 5.09 8.67
N LEU A 268 -10.59 5.58 7.65
CA LEU A 268 -10.69 5.07 6.28
C LEU A 268 -10.32 3.60 6.18
N TYR A 269 -9.36 3.14 6.99
CA TYR A 269 -8.97 1.73 7.02
C TYR A 269 -10.11 0.84 7.49
N HIS A 270 -10.90 1.30 8.46
CA HIS A 270 -12.03 0.52 8.99
C HIS A 270 -13.34 0.73 8.22
N HIS A 271 -13.52 1.88 7.56
CA HIS A 271 -14.83 2.29 7.01
C HIS A 271 -14.90 2.40 5.49
N SER A 272 -13.77 2.28 4.76
CA SER A 272 -13.78 2.20 3.30
C SER A 272 -13.42 0.80 2.82
N LYS A 273 -14.04 0.31 1.75
CA LYS A 273 -13.62 -0.94 1.08
C LYS A 273 -12.41 -0.73 0.18
N ALA A 274 -12.13 0.50 -0.24
CA ALA A 274 -11.01 0.84 -1.09
C ALA A 274 -9.68 0.40 -0.46
N HIS A 275 -8.74 0.00 -1.32
CA HIS A 275 -7.37 -0.24 -0.91
C HIS A 275 -6.70 1.07 -0.48
N GLN A 276 -5.57 0.97 0.20
CA GLN A 276 -4.88 2.15 0.70
C GLN A 276 -3.44 2.19 0.26
N MET A 277 -2.97 3.34 -0.21
CA MET A 277 -1.55 3.65 -0.33
C MET A 277 -1.19 4.68 0.73
N ILE A 278 -0.37 4.26 1.68
CA ILE A 278 0.12 5.15 2.73
C ILE A 278 1.52 5.62 2.39
N VAL A 279 1.70 6.93 2.32
CA VAL A 279 2.99 7.56 2.00
C VAL A 279 3.66 7.99 3.30
N PRO A 280 4.86 7.44 3.62
CA PRO A 280 5.54 7.70 4.90
C PRO A 280 5.97 9.14 5.06
#